data_AF-A0A7Y2KJ77-F1
#
_entry.id   AF-A0A7Y2KJ77-F1
#
_cell.length_a   1.000
_cell.length_b   1.000
_cell.length_c   1.000
_cell.angle_alpha   90.00
_cell.angle_beta   90.00
_cell.angle_gamma   90.00
#
_symmetry.space_group_name_H-M   'P 1'
#
loop_
_entity.id
_entity.type
_entity.pdbx_description
1 polymer ?
#
loop_
_entity_poly.entity_id
_entity_poly.type
_entity_poly.pdbx_seq_one_letter_code
_entity_poly.pdbx_strand_id
1 'polypeptide(L)'
;MRRNPHFQFRRRNNLVNPKLQERAAFIIIAVVLAAGALAGHLLFRDIRQALGDASASGHFGFPTPFRVVSGILVRQLLALFALVFAGGPLAFLWYVRRIRLGISRLTEAFEAAGKGDLSSPSNVRGFQELVDFGTEIDEVRSYTLALIGEVRGEAEAMRTSDLSQGEFQKRWEALKEKIGRIVP
;
A
#
# COMPACT_ATOMS: atom_id res chain seq x y z
N MET A 1 23.88 26.08 -23.98
CA MET A 1 23.03 26.09 -22.76
C MET A 1 22.69 24.65 -22.41
N ARG A 2 23.39 24.04 -21.44
CA ARG A 2 23.19 22.66 -21.00
C ARG A 2 22.22 22.64 -19.82
N ARG A 3 21.06 22.01 -19.97
CA ARG A 3 20.16 21.68 -18.85
C ARG A 3 20.61 20.33 -18.28
N ASN A 4 21.30 20.35 -17.14
CA ASN A 4 21.45 19.17 -16.28
C ASN A 4 20.09 18.87 -15.64
N PRO A 5 19.56 17.63 -15.73
CA PRO A 5 18.54 17.19 -14.80
C PRO A 5 19.24 16.85 -13.48
N HIS A 6 19.33 17.83 -12.59
CA HIS A 6 19.67 17.55 -11.19
C HIS A 6 18.51 16.72 -10.61
N PHE A 7 18.72 15.42 -10.44
CA PHE A 7 17.95 14.63 -9.49
C PHE A 7 18.29 15.14 -8.09
N GLN A 8 17.52 16.13 -7.63
CA GLN A 8 17.57 16.56 -6.25
C GLN A 8 16.96 15.43 -5.41
N PHE A 9 17.82 14.54 -4.89
CA PHE A 9 17.50 13.74 -3.71
C PHE A 9 17.28 14.69 -2.53
N ARG A 10 16.09 15.28 -2.47
CA ARG A 10 15.63 16.04 -1.33
C ARG A 10 15.48 15.04 -0.19
N ARG A 11 16.51 14.93 0.65
CA ARG A 11 16.40 14.35 2.01
C ARG A 11 15.34 15.13 2.76
N ARG A 12 14.07 14.73 2.59
CA ARG A 12 12.99 15.10 3.49
C ARG A 12 13.15 14.20 4.70
N ASN A 13 13.65 14.79 5.78
CA ASN A 13 13.51 14.18 7.10
C ASN A 13 12.02 13.82 7.28
N ASN A 14 11.77 12.53 7.49
CA ASN A 14 10.45 11.96 7.77
C ASN A 14 9.92 12.54 9.09
N LEU A 15 9.30 13.70 9.01
CA LEU A 15 8.21 14.06 9.90
C LEU A 15 6.96 13.53 9.23
N VAL A 16 6.41 12.48 9.83
CA VAL A 16 5.11 11.84 9.53
C VAL A 16 4.18 12.81 8.79
N ASN A 17 3.85 12.48 7.54
CA ASN A 17 3.02 13.33 6.71
C ASN A 17 1.62 13.47 7.38
N PRO A 18 1.19 14.66 7.84
CA PRO A 18 -0.01 14.81 8.67
C PRO A 18 -1.29 14.39 7.93
N LYS A 19 -1.32 14.58 6.61
CA LYS A 19 -2.44 14.14 5.74
C LYS A 19 -2.63 12.61 5.73
N LEU A 20 -1.55 11.87 5.99
CA LEU A 20 -1.48 10.40 6.03
C LEU A 20 -2.09 9.87 7.33
N GLN A 21 -1.82 10.56 8.44
CA GLN A 21 -2.43 10.28 9.73
C GLN A 21 -3.92 10.64 9.72
N GLU A 22 -4.30 11.76 9.08
CA GLU A 22 -5.70 12.18 8.96
C GLU A 22 -6.55 11.14 8.22
N ARG A 23 -6.17 10.69 7.02
CA ARG A 23 -6.98 9.72 6.25
C ARG A 23 -7.09 8.36 6.92
N ALA A 24 -5.98 7.81 7.43
CA ALA A 24 -6.01 6.54 8.14
C ALA A 24 -6.82 6.65 9.44
N ALA A 25 -6.68 7.77 10.18
CA ALA A 25 -7.48 8.03 11.36
C ALA A 25 -8.96 8.18 11.04
N PHE A 26 -9.34 8.87 9.96
CA PHE A 26 -10.74 8.98 9.53
C PHE A 26 -11.36 7.62 9.22
N ILE A 27 -10.63 6.72 8.55
CA ILE A 27 -11.11 5.36 8.28
C ILE A 27 -11.29 4.58 9.58
N ILE A 28 -10.32 4.67 10.50
CA ILE A 28 -10.40 4.01 11.80
C ILE A 28 -11.59 4.55 12.60
N ILE A 29 -11.77 5.87 12.67
CA ILE A 29 -12.88 6.52 13.35
C ILE A 29 -14.22 6.10 12.72
N ALA A 30 -14.33 6.11 11.39
CA ALA A 30 -15.55 5.71 10.71
C ALA A 30 -15.92 4.24 10.99
N VAL A 31 -14.94 3.33 10.97
CA VAL A 31 -15.15 1.92 11.30
C VAL A 31 -15.55 1.75 12.76
N VAL A 32 -14.90 2.44 13.68
CA VAL A 32 -15.23 2.40 15.11
C VAL A 32 -16.63 2.95 15.37
N LEU A 33 -17.00 4.07 14.75
CA LEU A 33 -18.34 4.66 14.87
C LEU A 33 -19.42 3.75 14.27
N ALA A 34 -19.17 3.18 13.09
CA ALA A 34 -20.13 2.27 12.45
C ALA A 34 -20.32 0.99 13.27
N ALA A 35 -19.23 0.38 13.74
CA ALA A 35 -19.27 -0.80 14.60
C ALA A 35 -19.96 -0.50 15.95
N GLY A 36 -19.64 0.65 16.56
CA GLY A 36 -20.26 1.10 17.79
C GLY A 36 -21.75 1.39 17.65
N ALA A 37 -22.16 2.04 16.56
CA ALA A 37 -23.57 2.31 16.25
C ALA A 37 -24.37 1.02 16.01
N LEU A 38 -23.79 0.07 15.26
CA LEU A 38 -24.41 -1.24 15.03
C LEU A 38 -24.58 -2.01 16.34
N ALA A 39 -23.54 -2.05 17.18
CA ALA A 39 -23.59 -2.70 18.47
C ALA A 39 -24.64 -2.07 19.39
N GLY A 40 -24.67 -0.73 19.48
CA GLY A 40 -25.66 0.01 20.25
C GLY A 40 -27.10 -0.23 19.76
N HIS A 41 -27.31 -0.31 18.44
CA HIS A 41 -28.62 -0.60 17.86
C HIS A 41 -29.09 -2.02 18.20
N LEU A 42 -28.21 -3.01 18.08
CA LEU A 42 -28.53 -4.40 18.46
C LEU A 42 -28.83 -4.53 19.95
N LEU A 43 -28.06 -3.84 20.79
CA LEU A 43 -28.26 -3.77 22.25
C LEU A 43 -29.62 -3.16 22.58
N PHE A 44 -29.96 -2.03 21.95
CA PHE A 44 -31.25 -1.39 22.15
C PHE A 44 -32.42 -2.26 21.69
N ARG A 45 -32.29 -2.92 20.53
CA ARG A 45 -33.32 -3.81 19.99
C ARG A 45 -33.57 -4.99 20.91
N ASP A 46 -32.51 -5.69 21.34
CA ASP A 46 -32.62 -6.90 22.15
C ASP A 46 -33.15 -6.57 23.56
N ILE A 47 -32.75 -5.44 24.15
CA ILE A 47 -33.30 -4.96 25.43
C ILE A 47 -34.79 -4.60 25.29
N ARG A 48 -35.17 -3.89 24.22
CA ARG A 48 -36.56 -3.50 23.98
C ARG A 48 -37.46 -4.71 23.78
N GLN A 49 -36.96 -5.71 23.07
CA GLN A 49 -37.68 -6.97 22.85
C GLN A 49 -37.84 -7.75 24.16
N ALA A 50 -36.76 -7.91 24.94
CA ALA A 50 -36.81 -8.60 26.23
C ALA A 50 -37.73 -7.91 27.26
N LEU A 51 -37.76 -6.57 27.28
CA LEU A 51 -38.70 -5.81 28.11
C LEU A 51 -40.15 -5.90 27.61
N GLY A 52 -40.36 -5.97 26.30
CA GLY A 52 -41.67 -6.17 25.68
C GLY A 52 -42.24 -7.55 25.96
N ASP A 53 -41.42 -8.60 25.86
CA ASP A 53 -41.81 -9.97 26.17
C ASP A 53 -42.11 -10.12 27.67
N ALA A 54 -41.30 -9.49 28.52
CA ALA A 54 -41.53 -9.44 29.96
C ALA A 54 -42.84 -8.70 30.31
N SER A 55 -43.15 -7.58 29.66
CA SER A 55 -44.40 -6.85 29.92
C SER A 55 -45.64 -7.59 29.43
N ALA A 56 -45.54 -8.32 28.31
CA ALA A 56 -46.60 -9.16 27.76
C ALA A 56 -46.89 -10.41 28.62
N SER A 57 -45.88 -10.94 29.31
CA SER A 57 -46.01 -12.14 30.14
C SER A 57 -46.76 -11.97 31.48
N GLY A 58 -47.25 -10.76 31.80
CA GLY A 58 -48.25 -10.56 32.86
C GLY A 58 -47.87 -11.05 34.27
N HIS A 59 -47.17 -10.21 35.04
CA HIS A 59 -47.35 -10.07 36.49
C HIS A 59 -47.38 -11.31 37.41
N PHE A 60 -46.53 -12.32 37.21
CA PHE A 60 -46.27 -13.34 38.25
C PHE A 60 -44.77 -13.63 38.40
N GLY A 61 -44.15 -12.98 39.40
CA GLY A 61 -42.82 -13.34 39.91
C GLY A 61 -41.63 -12.78 39.13
N PHE A 62 -41.50 -11.46 39.00
CA PHE A 62 -40.28 -10.88 38.44
C PHE A 62 -39.15 -10.83 39.48
N PRO A 63 -38.00 -11.50 39.27
CA PRO A 63 -36.75 -10.92 39.72
C PRO A 63 -36.57 -9.57 38.99
N THR A 64 -36.06 -8.56 39.68
CA THR A 64 -35.94 -7.17 39.21
C THR A 64 -35.54 -7.05 37.73
N PRO A 65 -36.02 -6.03 36.97
CA PRO A 65 -35.71 -5.83 35.54
C PRO A 65 -34.21 -5.89 35.23
N PHE A 66 -33.37 -5.59 36.22
CA PHE A 66 -31.93 -5.81 36.19
C PHE A 66 -31.50 -7.26 35.87
N ARG A 67 -32.15 -8.30 36.41
CA ARG A 67 -31.79 -9.71 36.14
C ARG A 67 -32.11 -10.15 34.70
N VAL A 68 -33.14 -9.57 34.09
CA VAL A 68 -33.51 -9.88 32.69
C VAL A 68 -32.53 -9.21 31.73
N VAL A 69 -32.17 -7.96 32.00
CA VAL A 69 -31.28 -7.17 31.15
C VAL A 69 -29.81 -7.54 31.36
N SER A 70 -29.41 -7.98 32.57
CA SER A 70 -28.00 -8.32 32.88
C SER A 70 -27.47 -9.48 32.04
N GLY A 71 -28.26 -10.52 31.78
CA GLY A 71 -27.84 -11.64 30.94
C GLY A 71 -27.56 -11.21 29.49
N ILE A 72 -28.39 -10.33 28.95
CA ILE A 72 -28.23 -9.77 27.59
C ILE A 72 -27.00 -8.86 27.55
N LEU A 73 -26.85 -7.97 28.54
CA LEU A 73 -25.69 -7.08 28.66
C LEU A 73 -24.38 -7.86 28.77
N VAL A 74 -24.31 -8.89 29.62
CA VAL A 74 -23.10 -9.72 29.78
C VAL A 74 -22.76 -10.44 28.48
N ARG A 75 -23.76 -11.01 27.79
CA ARG A 75 -23.53 -11.71 26.52
C ARG A 75 -23.00 -10.78 25.43
N GLN A 76 -23.58 -9.59 25.30
CA GLN A 76 -23.14 -8.61 24.32
C GLN A 76 -21.79 -7.98 24.68
N LEU A 77 -21.51 -7.76 25.97
CA LEU A 77 -20.20 -7.33 26.45
C LEU A 77 -19.13 -8.37 26.14
N LEU A 78 -19.41 -9.66 26.38
CA LEU A 78 -18.52 -10.76 26.01
C LEU A 78 -18.30 -10.84 24.50
N ALA A 79 -19.34 -10.65 23.69
CA ALA A 79 -19.24 -10.64 22.24
C ALA A 79 -18.38 -9.47 21.74
N LEU A 80 -18.58 -8.26 22.28
CA LEU A 80 -17.75 -7.09 21.98
C LEU A 80 -16.30 -7.30 22.40
N PHE A 81 -16.08 -7.85 23.60
CA PHE A 81 -14.75 -8.15 24.09
C PHE A 81 -14.05 -9.16 23.17
N ALA A 82 -14.71 -10.25 22.81
CA ALA A 82 -14.18 -11.27 21.89
C ALA A 82 -13.88 -10.67 20.51
N LEU A 83 -14.76 -9.82 19.98
CA LEU A 83 -14.57 -9.16 18.69
C LEU A 83 -13.34 -8.24 18.71
N VAL A 84 -13.19 -7.40 19.74
CA VAL A 84 -12.04 -6.49 19.87
C VAL A 84 -10.75 -7.28 20.09
N PHE A 85 -10.78 -8.25 20.98
CA PHE A 85 -9.61 -9.03 21.35
C PHE A 85 -9.12 -9.95 20.24
N ALA A 86 -10.02 -10.54 19.44
CA ALA A 86 -9.64 -11.36 18.28
C ALA A 86 -9.40 -10.50 17.03
N GLY A 87 -10.23 -9.48 16.81
CA GLY A 87 -10.18 -8.62 15.63
C GLY A 87 -8.92 -7.75 15.56
N GLY A 88 -8.46 -7.22 16.70
CA GLY A 88 -7.24 -6.40 16.75
C GLY A 88 -5.99 -7.14 16.25
N PRO A 89 -5.62 -8.29 16.86
CA PRO A 89 -4.50 -9.11 16.40
C PRO A 89 -4.66 -9.59 14.95
N LEU A 90 -5.87 -9.97 14.54
CA LEU A 90 -6.12 -10.41 13.17
C LEU A 90 -5.90 -9.29 12.15
N ALA A 91 -6.42 -8.09 12.43
CA ALA A 91 -6.20 -6.91 11.61
C ALA A 91 -4.73 -6.52 11.55
N PHE A 92 -4.01 -6.61 12.69
CA PHE A 92 -2.57 -6.37 12.74
C PHE A 92 -1.78 -7.40 11.90
N LEU A 93 -2.07 -8.69 12.03
CA LEU A 93 -1.44 -9.74 11.22
C LEU A 93 -1.72 -9.55 9.73
N TRP A 94 -2.94 -9.18 9.38
CA TRP A 94 -3.30 -8.86 8.00
C TRP A 94 -2.53 -7.65 7.46
N TYR A 95 -2.42 -6.60 8.26
CA TYR A 95 -1.64 -5.39 7.94
C TYR A 95 -0.15 -5.72 7.70
N VAL A 96 0.47 -6.46 8.62
CA VAL A 96 1.88 -6.87 8.53
C VAL A 96 2.11 -7.76 7.30
N ARG A 97 1.22 -8.73 7.04
CA ARG A 97 1.32 -9.60 5.85
C ARG A 97 1.29 -8.78 4.57
N ARG A 98 0.40 -7.79 4.48
CA ARG A 98 0.27 -6.93 3.29
C ARG A 98 1.52 -6.09 3.05
N ILE A 99 2.09 -5.50 4.09
CA ILE A 99 3.36 -4.77 3.99
C ILE A 99 4.49 -5.70 3.55
N ARG A 100 4.62 -6.86 4.20
CA ARG A 100 5.70 -7.81 3.91
C ARG A 100 5.67 -8.28 2.45
N LEU A 101 4.50 -8.56 1.91
CA LEU A 101 4.33 -8.92 0.50
C LEU A 101 4.74 -7.79 -0.45
N GLY A 102 4.35 -6.54 -0.14
CA GLY A 102 4.75 -5.40 -0.96
C GLY A 102 6.25 -5.14 -0.93
N ILE A 103 6.88 -5.22 0.25
CA ILE A 103 8.33 -5.07 0.41
C ILE A 103 9.09 -6.19 -0.30
N SER A 104 8.65 -7.45 -0.20
CA SER A 104 9.30 -8.59 -0.88
C SER A 104 9.41 -8.35 -2.39
N ARG A 105 8.31 -7.88 -3.01
CA ARG A 105 8.30 -7.57 -4.45
C ARG A 105 9.24 -6.44 -4.82
N LEU A 106 9.31 -5.40 -3.99
CA LEU A 106 10.27 -4.31 -4.19
C LEU A 106 11.70 -4.83 -4.14
N THR A 107 12.04 -5.63 -3.13
CA THR A 107 13.38 -6.21 -3.01
C THR A 107 13.73 -7.14 -4.16
N GLU A 108 12.79 -7.97 -4.62
CA GLU A 108 12.97 -8.84 -5.78
C GLU A 108 13.21 -8.01 -7.05
N ALA A 109 12.46 -6.93 -7.26
CA ALA A 109 12.64 -6.03 -8.40
C ALA A 109 14.01 -5.33 -8.37
N PHE A 110 14.46 -4.87 -7.20
CA PHE A 110 15.80 -4.29 -7.05
C PHE A 110 16.92 -5.31 -7.25
N GLU A 111 16.75 -6.53 -6.76
CA GLU A 111 17.74 -7.59 -6.94
C GLU A 111 17.85 -7.98 -8.42
N ALA A 112 16.72 -8.10 -9.13
CA ALA A 112 16.69 -8.33 -10.57
C ALA A 112 17.39 -7.21 -11.33
N ALA A 113 17.05 -5.95 -11.03
CA ALA A 113 17.68 -4.78 -11.64
C ALA A 113 19.20 -4.72 -11.34
N GLY A 114 19.61 -5.05 -10.12
CA GLY A 114 21.03 -5.12 -9.71
C GLY A 114 21.80 -6.22 -10.44
N LYS A 115 21.14 -7.30 -10.86
CA LYS A 115 21.67 -8.35 -11.73
C LYS A 115 21.62 -7.98 -13.23
N GLY A 116 21.12 -6.80 -13.57
CA GLY A 116 20.97 -6.33 -14.94
C GLY A 116 19.69 -6.81 -15.63
N ASP A 117 18.79 -7.49 -14.92
CA ASP A 117 17.48 -7.88 -15.45
C ASP A 117 16.45 -6.77 -15.23
N LEU A 118 16.14 -6.05 -16.31
CA LEU A 118 15.12 -4.99 -16.34
C LEU A 118 13.83 -5.46 -17.04
N SER A 119 13.72 -6.74 -17.42
CA SER A 119 12.64 -7.25 -18.28
C SER A 119 11.26 -7.14 -17.64
N SER A 120 11.18 -7.31 -16.31
CA SER A 120 9.92 -7.44 -15.59
C SER A 120 9.61 -6.21 -14.72
N PRO A 121 8.36 -5.73 -14.69
CA PRO A 121 7.94 -4.69 -13.76
C PRO A 121 7.87 -5.20 -12.32
N SER A 122 7.97 -4.28 -11.37
CA SER A 122 7.92 -4.55 -9.93
C SER A 122 6.60 -5.18 -9.48
N ASN A 123 5.49 -4.83 -10.16
CA ASN A 123 4.13 -5.32 -9.88
C ASN A 123 3.77 -5.24 -8.39
N VAL A 124 4.20 -4.17 -7.72
CA VAL A 124 3.99 -3.99 -6.28
C VAL A 124 2.50 -3.82 -6.01
N ARG A 125 2.02 -4.52 -4.97
CA ARG A 125 0.63 -4.43 -4.51
C ARG A 125 0.65 -4.19 -3.02
N GLY A 126 -0.30 -3.42 -2.50
CA GLY A 126 -0.35 -3.16 -1.08
C GLY A 126 -1.07 -1.87 -0.74
N PHE A 127 -0.41 -1.08 0.09
CA PHE A 127 -0.79 0.31 0.39
C PHE A 127 -0.38 1.21 -0.77
N GLN A 128 -1.07 2.34 -0.91
CA GLN A 128 -0.87 3.26 -2.03
C GLN A 128 0.61 3.69 -2.12
N GLU A 129 1.27 3.94 -1.00
CA GLU A 129 2.66 4.39 -0.96
C GLU A 129 3.64 3.35 -1.52
N LEU A 130 3.39 2.05 -1.26
CA LEU A 130 4.19 0.97 -1.83
C LEU A 130 3.95 0.84 -3.33
N VAL A 131 2.71 1.04 -3.77
CA VAL A 131 2.34 1.04 -5.19
C VAL A 131 2.95 2.22 -5.92
N ASP A 132 2.90 3.42 -5.34
CA ASP A 132 3.49 4.64 -5.90
C ASP A 132 5.00 4.48 -6.04
N PHE A 133 5.67 3.93 -5.01
CA PHE A 133 7.10 3.67 -5.07
C PHE A 133 7.47 2.59 -6.10
N GLY A 134 6.68 1.53 -6.20
CA GLY A 134 6.86 0.52 -7.25
C GLY A 134 6.68 1.11 -8.66
N THR A 135 5.74 2.05 -8.81
CA THR A 135 5.51 2.78 -10.07
C THR A 135 6.71 3.63 -10.44
N GLU A 136 7.29 4.36 -9.49
CA GLU A 136 8.51 5.17 -9.72
C GLU A 136 9.70 4.30 -10.16
N ILE A 137 9.88 3.13 -9.54
CA ILE A 137 10.89 2.15 -9.97
C ILE A 137 10.62 1.67 -11.40
N ASP A 138 9.36 1.36 -11.72
CA ASP A 138 8.97 0.89 -13.04
C ASP A 138 9.14 1.96 -14.13
N GLU A 139 8.94 3.24 -13.79
CA GLU A 139 9.25 4.37 -14.67
C GLU A 139 10.76 4.43 -14.95
N VAL A 140 11.61 4.37 -13.93
CA VAL A 140 13.07 4.35 -14.10
C VAL A 140 13.52 3.14 -14.92
N ARG A 141 12.97 1.95 -14.65
CA ARG A 141 13.22 0.73 -15.42
C ARG A 141 12.89 0.92 -16.90
N SER A 142 11.70 1.45 -17.19
CA SER A 142 11.24 1.68 -18.57
C SER A 142 12.10 2.70 -19.31
N TYR A 143 12.52 3.76 -18.63
CA TYR A 143 13.42 4.78 -19.16
C TYR A 143 14.79 4.18 -19.49
N THR A 144 15.37 3.39 -18.60
CA THR A 144 16.65 2.72 -18.82
C THR A 144 16.59 1.74 -20.00
N LEU A 145 15.50 0.95 -20.11
CA LEU A 145 15.29 0.07 -21.26
C LEU A 145 15.19 0.85 -22.59
N ALA A 146 14.49 1.99 -22.59
CA ALA A 146 14.39 2.85 -23.76
C ALA A 146 15.77 3.37 -24.20
N LEU A 147 16.59 3.83 -23.24
CA LEU A 147 17.93 4.33 -23.50
C LEU A 147 18.87 3.23 -24.04
N ILE A 148 18.78 2.01 -23.50
CA ILE A 148 19.48 0.83 -24.02
C ILE A 148 19.03 0.52 -25.45
N GLY A 149 17.74 0.60 -25.74
CA GLY A 149 17.17 0.41 -27.08
C GLY A 149 17.70 1.44 -28.08
N GLU A 150 17.80 2.71 -27.68
CA GLU A 150 18.38 3.78 -28.49
C GLU A 150 19.86 3.51 -28.81
N VAL A 151 20.67 3.20 -27.79
CA VAL A 151 22.10 2.87 -27.95
C VAL A 151 22.28 1.67 -28.88
N ARG A 152 21.44 0.63 -28.73
CA ARG A 152 21.49 -0.55 -29.61
C ARG A 152 21.15 -0.19 -31.05
N GLY A 153 20.11 0.61 -31.26
CA GLY A 153 19.72 1.08 -32.59
C GLY A 153 20.80 1.92 -33.27
N GLU A 154 21.47 2.81 -32.52
CA GLU A 154 22.59 3.60 -33.04
C GLU A 154 23.82 2.74 -33.37
N ALA A 155 24.14 1.77 -32.52
CA ALA A 155 25.22 0.82 -32.77
C ALA A 155 24.95 -0.02 -34.03
N GLU A 156 23.72 -0.46 -34.23
CA GLU A 156 23.31 -1.24 -35.40
C GLU A 156 23.30 -0.39 -36.68
N ALA A 157 22.83 0.84 -36.61
CA ALA A 157 22.89 1.80 -37.70
C ALA A 157 24.36 2.10 -38.09
N MET A 158 25.25 2.27 -37.12
CA MET A 158 26.68 2.43 -37.38
C MET A 158 27.32 1.19 -38.02
N ARG A 159 26.91 -0.01 -37.61
CA ARG A 159 27.43 -1.28 -38.15
C ARG A 159 27.01 -1.50 -39.61
N THR A 160 25.84 -1.04 -40.00
CA THR A 160 25.23 -1.28 -41.32
C THR A 160 25.50 -0.16 -42.32
N SER A 161 25.96 1.01 -41.86
CA SER A 161 26.26 2.16 -42.71
C SER A 161 27.70 2.12 -43.22
N ASP A 162 27.90 2.46 -44.49
CA ASP A 162 29.22 2.71 -45.08
C ASP A 162 29.71 4.11 -44.66
N LEU A 163 30.26 4.20 -43.45
CA LEU A 163 30.75 5.44 -42.86
C LEU A 163 32.25 5.63 -43.17
N SER A 164 32.64 6.86 -43.45
CA SER A 164 34.06 7.21 -43.44
C SER A 164 34.64 7.07 -42.03
N GLN A 165 35.94 6.81 -41.93
CA GLN A 165 36.60 6.59 -40.63
C GLN A 165 36.42 7.78 -39.65
N GLY A 166 36.43 9.02 -40.15
CA GLY A 166 36.22 10.22 -39.34
C GLY A 166 34.78 10.34 -38.81
N GLU A 167 33.79 9.99 -39.62
CA GLU A 167 32.37 10.00 -39.22
C GLU A 167 32.05 8.88 -38.24
N PHE A 168 32.62 7.69 -38.46
CA PHE A 168 32.53 6.58 -37.53
C PHE A 168 33.08 6.98 -36.16
N GLN A 169 34.29 7.57 -36.11
CA GLN A 169 34.90 7.98 -34.84
C GLN A 169 34.05 9.02 -34.11
N LYS A 170 33.50 10.00 -34.83
CA LYS A 170 32.64 11.03 -34.23
C LYS A 170 31.36 10.43 -33.64
N ARG A 171 30.71 9.49 -34.35
CA ARG A 171 29.50 8.80 -33.87
C ARG A 171 29.82 7.85 -32.71
N TRP A 172 30.98 7.19 -32.75
CA TRP A 172 31.44 6.31 -31.69
C TRP A 172 31.67 7.05 -30.37
N GLU A 173 32.30 8.23 -30.40
CA GLU A 173 32.48 9.04 -29.19
C GLU A 173 31.13 9.55 -28.64
N ALA A 174 30.20 9.94 -29.50
CA ALA A 174 28.84 10.30 -29.07
C ALA A 174 28.09 9.12 -28.43
N LEU A 175 28.25 7.91 -28.99
CA LEU A 175 27.64 6.69 -28.45
C LEU A 175 28.24 6.32 -27.09
N LYS A 176 29.56 6.44 -26.90
CA LYS A 176 30.20 6.27 -25.58
C LYS A 176 29.65 7.23 -24.55
N GLU A 177 29.45 8.50 -24.92
CA GLU A 177 28.86 9.50 -24.02
C GLU A 177 27.42 9.09 -23.60
N LYS A 178 26.63 8.55 -24.53
CA LYS A 178 25.29 8.03 -24.21
C LYS A 178 25.32 6.78 -23.33
N ILE A 179 26.23 5.84 -23.60
CA ILE A 179 26.44 4.65 -22.76
C ILE A 179 26.81 5.07 -21.32
N GLY A 180 27.69 6.06 -21.16
CA GLY A 180 28.04 6.62 -19.85
C GLY A 180 26.88 7.28 -19.10
N ARG A 181 25.75 7.56 -19.75
CA ARG A 181 24.53 8.06 -19.07
C ARG A 181 23.62 6.93 -18.57
N ILE A 182 23.80 5.69 -19.04
CA ILE A 182 23.05 4.52 -18.58
C ILE A 182 23.64 3.98 -17.27
N VAL A 183 24.96 4.01 -17.14
CA VAL A 183 25.71 3.55 -15.95
C VAL A 183 26.54 4.73 -15.42
N PRO A 184 26.04 5.49 -14.43
CA PRO A 184 26.85 6.50 -13.75
C PRO A 184 27.89 5.89 -12.80
#